data_AF-A0A1I7XT46-F1
#
_entry.id   AF-A0A1I7XT46-F1
#
_cell.length_a   1.000
_cell.length_b   1.000
_cell.length_c   1.000
_cell.angle_alpha   90.00
_cell.angle_beta   90.00
_cell.angle_gamma   90.00
#
_symmetry.space_group_name_H-M   'P 1'
#
loop_
_entity.id
_entity.type
_entity.pdbx_description
1 polymer ?
#
loop_
_entity_poly.entity_id
_entity_poly.type
_entity_poly.pdbx_seq_one_letter_code
_entity_poly.pdbx_strand_id
1 'polypeptide(L)'
;MVVKPYSELYYSKRCSNGLLVCRNSRDPNCVCENKDMVFNIPEFAINRSGITSLDQLELKPPLNEHFVHLTRQCCAAARECCRNTLLPSSLGPQKVCPATWDGWQCFKAASPGSAISSSCPPYIYGDLARPEIGKNARKVCESHGWGHSPGGTGEWTDYTGCDVVQQEAQLKLLSGILAFSVSVLFLLPAILILSAFRSLRQQPMFVIHRHLLVSFLLSGLFYLFNCFFFIVDGALGDILYFTNHLSCRFLFAVQLRFLRLSTFSWMLAEGVYLYRLLHNSFAEGESLTPYKVLCWVLDGLQGCAVSLIICYTNKSVLECVIKWWTGLRESRAVRAEIKARESLQQDTKQPLVRNP
;
A
#
# COMPACT_ATOMS: atom_id res chain seq x y z
N MET A 1 6.92 -10.91 2.64
CA MET A 1 7.29 -10.63 4.05
C MET A 1 6.59 -9.36 4.45
N VAL A 2 5.82 -9.42 5.53
CA VAL A 2 5.16 -8.25 6.13
C VAL A 2 6.24 -7.33 6.65
N VAL A 3 6.21 -6.06 6.26
CA VAL A 3 6.99 -5.03 6.95
C VAL A 3 6.28 -4.83 8.29
N LYS A 4 6.94 -5.20 9.39
CA LYS A 4 6.39 -4.95 10.72
C LYS A 4 6.17 -3.44 10.92
N PRO A 5 5.16 -3.03 11.69
CA PRO A 5 4.96 -1.63 12.06
C PRO A 5 6.27 -1.02 12.59
N TYR A 6 6.54 0.24 12.26
CA TYR A 6 7.74 0.91 12.76
C TYR A 6 7.78 0.97 14.30
N SER A 7 6.63 1.01 14.97
CA SER A 7 6.52 0.94 16.43
C SER A 7 7.01 -0.38 17.03
N GLU A 8 7.02 -1.47 16.26
CA GLU A 8 7.57 -2.76 16.68
C GLU A 8 9.05 -2.90 16.31
N LEU A 9 9.50 -2.16 15.29
CA LEU A 9 10.87 -2.21 14.78
C LEU A 9 11.79 -1.20 15.44
N TYR A 10 11.24 -0.09 15.92
CA TYR A 10 11.98 1.01 16.50
C TYR A 10 11.31 1.47 17.78
N TYR A 11 12.12 1.62 18.81
CA TYR A 11 11.80 2.30 20.03
C TYR A 11 11.99 3.81 19.82
N SER A 12 10.98 4.61 20.19
CA SER A 12 11.10 6.06 20.17
C SER A 12 10.74 6.68 21.52
N LYS A 13 11.44 7.74 21.89
CA LYS A 13 11.22 8.48 23.13
C LYS A 13 11.50 9.95 22.94
N ARG A 14 10.68 10.82 23.54
CA ARG A 14 10.93 12.26 23.57
C ARG A 14 12.06 12.58 24.55
N CYS A 15 13.10 13.24 24.08
CA CYS A 15 14.20 13.78 24.87
C CYS A 15 14.14 15.31 24.89
N SER A 16 14.92 15.95 25.76
CA SER A 16 15.00 17.42 25.85
C SER A 16 15.49 18.07 24.54
N ASN A 17 16.37 17.38 23.82
CA ASN A 17 17.04 17.89 22.62
C ASN A 17 16.46 17.35 21.30
N GLY A 18 15.47 16.46 21.32
CA GLY A 18 14.91 15.85 20.13
C GLY A 18 14.15 14.55 20.38
N LEU A 19 13.99 13.76 19.32
CA LEU A 19 13.35 12.45 19.36
C LEU A 19 14.43 11.35 19.29
N LEU A 20 14.56 10.57 20.35
CA LEU A 20 15.37 9.35 20.35
C LEU A 20 14.69 8.31 19.46
N VAL A 21 15.43 7.71 18.53
CA VAL A 21 14.96 6.60 17.68
C VAL A 21 16.02 5.51 17.66
N CYS A 22 15.69 4.33 18.18
CA CYS A 22 16.60 3.19 18.23
C CYS A 22 15.90 1.93 17.74
N ARG A 23 16.66 0.98 17.20
CA ARG A 23 16.08 -0.32 16.81
C ARG A 23 15.78 -1.23 18.00
N ASN A 24 16.54 -1.11 19.09
CA ASN A 24 16.37 -1.90 20.30
C ASN A 24 16.50 -0.99 21.52
N SER A 25 15.51 -1.06 22.43
CA SER A 25 15.51 -0.27 23.67
C SER A 25 16.56 -0.72 24.68
N ARG A 26 17.11 -1.92 24.54
CA ARG A 26 18.15 -2.48 25.44
C ARG A 26 19.57 -2.19 24.97
N ASP A 27 19.74 -1.51 23.85
CA ASP A 27 21.07 -1.09 23.39
C ASP A 27 21.62 -0.04 24.37
N PRO A 28 22.83 -0.22 24.93
CA PRO A 28 23.44 0.77 25.83
C PRO A 28 23.63 2.14 25.18
N ASN A 29 23.66 2.21 23.85
CA ASN A 29 23.75 3.46 23.09
C ASN A 29 22.39 4.14 22.88
N CYS A 30 21.28 3.49 23.23
CA CYS A 30 19.92 4.01 23.08
C CYS A 30 19.51 4.89 24.25
N VAL A 31 20.18 6.02 24.41
CA VAL A 31 19.99 6.95 25.52
C VAL A 31 19.90 8.39 25.00
N CYS A 32 19.19 9.26 25.73
CA CYS A 32 18.97 10.65 25.30
C CYS A 32 20.27 11.48 25.25
N GLU A 33 21.30 11.05 25.96
CA GLU A 33 22.62 11.67 26.01
C GLU A 33 23.43 11.38 24.74
N ASN A 34 23.13 10.29 24.03
CA ASN A 34 23.79 9.94 22.78
C ASN A 34 23.16 10.71 21.61
N LYS A 35 23.89 11.72 21.12
CA LYS A 35 23.37 12.62 20.10
C LYS A 35 23.19 11.97 18.72
N ASP A 36 23.91 10.89 18.43
CA ASP A 36 23.80 10.18 17.14
C ASP A 36 22.44 9.45 17.00
N MET A 37 21.78 9.17 18.13
CA MET A 37 20.49 8.46 18.18
C MET A 37 19.30 9.41 18.39
N VAL A 38 19.55 10.72 18.56
CA VAL A 38 18.53 11.73 18.86
C VAL A 38 18.40 12.70 17.69
N PHE A 39 17.26 12.61 17.00
CA PHE A 39 16.98 13.34 15.77
C PHE A 39 16.08 14.54 16.03
N ASN A 40 16.27 15.62 15.27
CA ASN A 40 15.44 16.83 15.37
C ASN A 40 14.97 17.33 13.98
N ILE A 41 13.85 18.06 13.94
CA ILE A 41 13.20 18.56 12.71
C ILE A 41 12.95 20.08 12.83
N PRO A 42 13.24 20.93 11.82
CA PRO A 42 14.34 20.90 10.84
C PRO A 42 15.37 22.04 11.09
N GLU A 43 16.60 21.89 10.58
CA GLU A 43 17.75 22.83 10.42
C GLU A 43 18.17 23.84 11.52
N PHE A 44 17.27 24.45 12.29
CA PHE A 44 17.67 25.48 13.28
C PHE A 44 18.32 24.91 14.55
N ALA A 45 18.22 23.60 14.77
CA ALA A 45 18.97 22.91 15.82
C ALA A 45 20.44 22.66 15.46
N ILE A 46 20.83 22.86 14.19
CA ILE A 46 22.21 22.67 13.71
C ILE A 46 23.19 23.58 14.50
N ASN A 47 22.72 24.75 14.94
CA ASN A 47 23.53 25.70 15.72
C ASN A 47 23.58 25.39 17.23
N ARG A 48 22.88 24.34 17.71
CA ARG A 48 23.16 23.69 19.00
C ARG A 48 24.06 22.50 18.71
N SER A 49 25.36 22.76 18.70
CA SER A 49 26.44 21.86 18.28
C SER A 49 26.32 20.40 18.76
N GLY A 50 25.70 19.57 17.91
CA GLY A 50 25.84 18.12 17.94
C GLY A 50 24.58 17.28 17.73
N ILE A 51 23.42 17.81 17.37
CA ILE A 51 22.19 17.01 17.18
C ILE A 51 22.07 16.56 15.71
N THR A 52 21.69 15.30 15.46
CA THR A 52 21.49 14.76 14.10
C THR A 52 20.19 15.28 13.47
N SER A 53 20.26 15.64 12.19
CA SER A 53 19.07 16.06 11.42
C SER A 53 18.16 14.85 11.19
N LEU A 54 16.84 15.05 11.23
CA LEU A 54 15.90 14.00 10.82
C LEU A 54 16.15 13.52 9.38
N ASP A 55 16.71 14.34 8.49
CA ASP A 55 17.07 13.90 7.14
C ASP A 55 18.17 12.81 7.12
N GLN A 56 18.91 12.63 8.22
CA GLN A 56 19.90 11.56 8.40
C GLN A 56 19.27 10.28 9.00
N LEU A 57 17.99 10.30 9.37
CA LEU A 57 17.31 9.13 9.91
C LEU A 57 17.03 8.11 8.79
N GLU A 58 17.92 7.13 8.67
CA GLU A 58 17.74 6.00 7.76
C GLU A 58 16.91 4.88 8.39
N LEU A 59 15.61 4.85 8.08
CA LEU A 59 14.75 3.74 8.45
C LEU A 59 14.88 2.59 7.46
N LYS A 60 14.83 1.36 7.98
CA LYS A 60 14.73 0.12 7.20
C LYS A 60 13.42 -0.61 7.53
N PRO A 61 12.48 -0.73 6.56
CA PRO A 61 12.51 -0.11 5.22
C PRO A 61 12.43 1.42 5.27
N PRO A 62 12.70 2.14 4.18
CA PRO A 62 12.56 3.60 4.14
C PRO A 62 11.08 4.01 4.22
N LEU A 63 10.82 5.22 4.76
CA LEU A 63 9.49 5.81 4.74
C LEU A 63 9.01 6.05 3.31
N ASN A 64 7.69 5.98 3.11
CA ASN A 64 7.09 6.34 1.83
C ASN A 64 7.36 7.83 1.54
N GLU A 65 7.82 8.16 0.33
CA GLU A 65 8.06 9.54 -0.13
C GLU A 65 6.89 10.49 0.17
N HIS A 66 5.66 10.01 0.00
CA HIS A 66 4.48 10.80 0.32
C HIS A 66 4.42 11.15 1.82
N PHE A 67 4.71 10.18 2.69
CA PHE A 67 4.75 10.42 4.14
C PHE A 67 5.87 11.37 4.54
N VAL A 68 7.03 11.28 3.89
CA VAL A 68 8.16 12.21 4.10
C VAL A 68 7.74 13.63 3.72
N HIS A 69 7.05 13.80 2.59
CA HIS A 69 6.54 15.10 2.15
C HIS A 69 5.55 15.72 3.15
N LEU A 70 4.54 14.96 3.57
CA LEU A 70 3.55 15.40 4.57
C LEU A 70 4.22 15.79 5.90
N THR A 71 5.19 14.99 6.35
CA THR A 71 5.93 15.27 7.59
C THR A 71 6.71 16.58 7.50
N ARG A 72 7.37 16.84 6.36
CA ARG A 72 8.09 18.10 6.13
C ARG A 72 7.16 19.31 6.12
N GLN A 73 6.00 19.20 5.48
CA GLN A 73 4.98 20.26 5.49
C GLN A 73 4.45 20.54 6.90
N CYS A 74 4.15 19.49 7.68
CA CYS A 74 3.72 19.62 9.07
C CYS A 74 4.77 20.35 9.93
N CYS A 75 6.05 19.98 9.78
CA CYS A 75 7.14 20.62 10.52
C CYS A 75 7.35 22.08 10.11
N ALA A 76 7.21 22.40 8.82
CA ALA A 76 7.27 23.78 8.34
C ALA A 76 6.12 24.63 8.93
N ALA A 77 4.91 24.07 9.00
CA ALA A 77 3.76 24.74 9.62
C ALA A 77 3.94 24.94 11.14
N ALA A 78 4.50 23.95 11.84
CA ALA A 78 4.84 24.07 13.26
C ALA A 78 5.84 25.22 13.51
N ARG A 79 6.83 25.38 12.64
CA ARG A 79 7.80 26.49 12.71
C ARG A 79 7.12 27.84 12.55
N GLU A 80 6.23 27.95 11.57
CA GLU A 80 5.49 29.19 11.33
C GLU A 80 4.60 29.54 12.52
N CYS A 81 3.95 28.54 13.11
CA CYS A 81 3.21 28.70 14.36
C CYS A 81 4.09 29.21 15.49
N CYS A 82 5.26 28.60 15.68
CA CYS A 82 6.20 29.00 16.73
C CYS A 82 6.62 30.46 16.58
N ARG A 83 7.01 30.87 15.37
CA ARG A 83 7.51 32.22 15.08
C ARG A 83 6.42 33.28 15.19
N ASN A 84 5.24 33.01 14.63
CA ASN A 84 4.23 34.05 14.44
C ASN A 84 3.17 34.07 15.52
N THR A 85 3.01 32.97 16.28
CA THR A 85 1.91 32.82 17.23
C THR A 85 2.40 32.48 18.63
N LEU A 86 3.23 31.44 18.80
CA LEU A 86 3.65 31.00 20.14
C LEU A 86 4.62 31.99 20.79
N LEU A 87 5.69 32.40 20.09
CA LEU A 87 6.67 33.36 20.60
C LEU A 87 6.03 34.71 20.98
N PRO A 88 5.23 35.37 20.11
CA PRO A 88 4.54 36.61 20.48
C PRO A 88 3.56 36.43 21.64
N SER A 89 2.83 35.31 21.67
CA SER A 89 1.88 35.03 22.76
C SER A 89 2.57 34.79 24.10
N SER A 90 3.81 34.27 24.10
CA SER A 90 4.59 34.04 25.34
C SER A 90 5.11 35.33 25.98
N LEU A 91 5.31 36.37 25.16
CA LEU A 91 5.78 37.70 25.59
C LEU A 91 4.61 38.62 26.00
N GLY A 92 3.39 38.27 25.61
CA GLY A 92 2.18 39.01 25.93
C GLY A 92 1.52 38.58 27.26
N PRO A 93 0.39 39.22 27.63
CA PRO A 93 -0.38 38.81 28.80
C PRO A 93 -0.89 37.37 28.61
N GLN A 94 -0.56 36.50 29.57
CA GLN A 94 -1.01 35.10 29.53
C GLN A 94 -2.53 35.04 29.68
N LYS A 95 -3.19 34.43 28.69
CA LYS A 95 -4.60 34.05 28.76
C LYS A 95 -4.73 32.68 29.41
N VAL A 96 -5.92 32.40 29.96
CA VAL A 96 -6.27 31.09 30.54
C VAL A 96 -5.98 29.94 29.56
N CYS A 97 -6.25 30.14 28.28
CA CYS A 97 -5.85 29.22 27.22
C CYS A 97 -4.74 29.86 26.38
N PRO A 98 -3.47 29.48 26.60
CA PRO A 98 -2.34 30.03 25.87
C PRO A 98 -2.34 29.51 24.42
N ALA A 99 -1.72 30.26 23.52
CA ALA A 99 -1.52 29.78 22.16
C ALA A 99 -0.72 28.45 22.17
N THR A 100 -1.10 27.52 21.33
CA THR A 100 -0.56 26.14 21.37
C THR A 100 -0.46 25.52 19.99
N TRP A 101 0.46 24.56 19.87
CA TRP A 101 0.57 23.66 18.72
C TRP A 101 0.19 22.27 19.21
N ASP A 102 -0.92 21.74 18.70
CA ASP A 102 -1.49 20.46 19.16
C ASP A 102 -0.85 19.23 18.50
N GLY A 103 0.20 19.44 17.71
CA GLY A 103 0.86 18.42 16.89
C GLY A 103 0.42 18.45 15.43
N TRP A 104 -0.74 19.05 15.15
CA TRP A 104 -1.39 19.01 13.85
C TRP A 104 -1.58 20.41 13.26
N GLN A 105 -1.95 21.42 14.06
CA GLN A 105 -2.01 22.81 13.61
C GLN A 105 -1.82 23.82 14.75
N CYS A 106 -1.78 25.09 14.38
CA CYS A 106 -1.59 26.21 15.29
C CYS A 106 -2.91 26.76 15.81
N PHE A 107 -3.02 26.94 17.13
CA PHE A 107 -4.14 27.60 17.77
C PHE A 107 -3.69 28.85 18.53
N LYS A 108 -4.43 29.96 18.33
CA LYS A 108 -4.18 31.23 19.03
C LYS A 108 -4.70 31.17 20.47
N ALA A 109 -4.20 32.07 21.32
CA ALA A 109 -4.65 32.18 22.71
C ALA A 109 -6.13 32.61 22.78
N ALA A 110 -6.89 31.96 23.66
CA ALA A 110 -8.33 32.09 23.77
C ALA A 110 -8.78 32.48 25.19
N SER A 111 -9.98 33.05 25.29
CA SER A 111 -10.61 33.40 26.58
C SER A 111 -11.50 32.26 27.08
N PRO A 112 -11.67 32.09 28.39
CA PRO A 112 -12.57 31.08 28.95
C PRO A 112 -13.97 31.14 28.36
N GLY A 113 -14.56 29.98 28.05
CA GLY A 113 -15.89 29.85 27.45
C GLY A 113 -15.93 30.11 25.94
N SER A 114 -14.80 30.46 25.31
CA SER A 114 -14.74 30.61 23.86
C SER A 114 -14.34 29.31 23.16
N ALA A 115 -14.85 29.12 21.94
CA ALA A 115 -14.37 28.09 21.04
C ALA A 115 -13.72 28.76 19.82
N ILE A 116 -12.51 28.33 19.49
CA ILE A 116 -11.77 28.82 18.34
C ILE A 116 -11.81 27.78 17.22
N SER A 117 -11.98 28.27 16.00
CA SER A 117 -12.01 27.45 14.79
C SER A 117 -10.82 27.82 13.91
N SER A 118 -10.13 26.82 13.39
CA SER A 118 -9.00 26.98 12.47
C SER A 118 -9.19 26.09 11.25
N SER A 119 -8.77 26.59 10.08
CA SER A 119 -8.90 25.85 8.83
C SER A 119 -8.05 24.59 8.86
N CYS A 120 -8.63 23.48 8.41
CA CYS A 120 -7.97 22.19 8.41
C CYS A 120 -6.70 22.22 7.54
N PRO A 121 -5.54 21.81 8.08
CA PRO A 121 -4.29 21.87 7.35
C PRO A 121 -4.23 20.80 6.24
N PRO A 122 -3.65 21.12 5.06
CA PRO A 122 -3.62 20.20 3.92
C PRO A 122 -2.71 18.97 4.14
N TYR A 123 -1.66 19.11 4.95
CA TYR A 123 -0.65 18.07 5.16
C TYR A 123 -1.10 16.90 6.06
N ILE A 124 -2.27 16.98 6.67
CA ILE A 124 -2.81 15.88 7.50
C ILE A 124 -3.50 14.84 6.62
N TYR A 125 -4.12 15.30 5.54
CA TYR A 125 -4.96 14.48 4.68
C TYR A 125 -4.26 14.16 3.35
N GLY A 126 -3.24 14.94 2.97
CA GLY A 126 -2.54 14.84 1.70
C GLY A 126 -3.29 15.58 0.58
N ASP A 127 -2.61 15.83 -0.53
CA ASP A 127 -3.11 16.70 -1.61
C ASP A 127 -4.41 16.19 -2.28
N LEU A 128 -4.71 14.90 -2.16
CA LEU A 128 -5.88 14.24 -2.75
C LEU A 128 -7.16 14.38 -1.91
N ALA A 129 -7.03 14.86 -0.68
CA ALA A 129 -8.04 14.77 0.36
C ALA A 129 -8.23 16.14 1.02
N ARG A 130 -8.49 17.17 0.20
CA ARG A 130 -8.66 18.52 0.72
C ARG A 130 -10.04 18.64 1.41
N PRO A 131 -10.11 19.01 2.70
CA PRO A 131 -11.38 19.34 3.33
C PRO A 131 -12.02 20.53 2.60
N GLU A 132 -13.33 20.50 2.45
CA GLU A 132 -14.09 21.55 1.76
C GLU A 132 -13.83 22.95 2.35
N ILE A 133 -13.95 23.97 1.50
CA ILE A 133 -13.83 25.38 1.93
C ILE A 133 -14.89 25.63 3.01
N GLY A 134 -14.46 25.99 4.22
CA GLY A 134 -15.36 26.27 5.37
C GLY A 134 -15.36 25.19 6.46
N LYS A 135 -14.75 24.03 6.20
CA LYS A 135 -14.50 23.01 7.22
C LYS A 135 -13.31 23.39 8.11
N ASN A 136 -13.52 23.39 9.41
CA ASN A 136 -12.56 23.86 10.42
C ASN A 136 -12.43 22.85 11.57
N ALA A 137 -11.23 22.74 12.12
CA ALA A 137 -11.01 22.11 13.42
C ALA A 137 -11.43 23.10 14.52
N ARG A 138 -11.97 22.58 15.62
CA ARG A 138 -12.48 23.39 16.73
C ARG A 138 -11.76 23.04 18.03
N LYS A 139 -11.26 24.05 18.74
CA LYS A 139 -10.68 23.89 20.08
C LYS A 139 -11.45 24.74 21.08
N VAL A 140 -11.82 24.15 22.22
CA VAL A 140 -12.63 24.81 23.25
C VAL A 140 -11.74 25.23 24.41
N CYS A 141 -11.89 26.48 24.84
CA CYS A 141 -11.22 27.01 26.03
C CYS A 141 -12.19 26.98 27.22
N GLU A 142 -11.84 26.23 28.24
CA GLU A 142 -12.58 26.10 29.50
C GLU A 142 -12.05 27.09 30.56
N SER A 143 -12.69 27.12 31.73
CA SER A 143 -12.28 27.99 32.85
C SER A 143 -10.87 27.70 33.38
N HIS A 144 -10.37 26.48 33.17
CA HIS A 144 -9.10 26.01 33.72
C HIS A 144 -8.02 25.75 32.66
N GLY A 145 -8.31 26.00 31.38
CA GLY A 145 -7.38 25.75 30.28
C GLY A 145 -8.06 25.17 29.03
N TRP A 146 -7.28 24.54 28.16
CA TRP A 146 -7.81 23.86 26.99
C TRP A 146 -8.67 22.66 27.38
N GLY A 147 -9.79 22.48 26.69
CA GLY A 147 -10.72 21.38 26.97
C GLY A 147 -10.09 20.00 26.77
N HIS A 148 -10.63 19.03 27.50
CA HIS A 148 -10.12 17.67 27.54
C HIS A 148 -10.93 16.68 26.70
N SER A 149 -10.30 15.59 26.29
CA SER A 149 -10.97 14.53 25.55
C SER A 149 -11.98 13.79 26.45
N PRO A 150 -13.13 13.33 25.92
CA PRO A 150 -14.08 12.52 26.70
C PRO A 150 -13.40 11.27 27.28
N GLY A 151 -13.18 11.25 28.61
CA GLY A 151 -12.52 10.15 29.31
C GLY A 151 -10.99 10.19 29.35
N GLY A 152 -10.37 11.28 28.87
CA GLY A 152 -8.93 11.50 28.89
C GLY A 152 -8.50 12.72 29.73
N THR A 153 -7.23 12.78 30.12
CA THR A 153 -6.65 13.90 30.86
C THR A 153 -5.83 14.86 29.98
N GLY A 154 -5.69 14.55 28.69
CA GLY A 154 -4.94 15.37 27.73
C GLY A 154 -5.80 16.48 27.12
N GLU A 155 -5.16 17.55 26.64
CA GLU A 155 -5.81 18.56 25.81
C GLU A 155 -6.42 17.91 24.56
N TRP A 156 -7.54 18.44 24.09
CA TRP A 156 -8.26 17.91 22.94
C TRP A 156 -8.62 19.00 21.93
N THR A 157 -8.62 18.60 20.66
CA THR A 157 -9.06 19.40 19.52
C THR A 157 -10.04 18.56 18.71
N ASP A 158 -11.18 19.14 18.35
CA ASP A 158 -12.18 18.51 17.50
C ASP A 158 -11.79 18.64 16.02
N TYR A 159 -11.39 17.53 15.41
CA TYR A 159 -11.09 17.42 13.98
C TYR A 159 -12.22 16.76 13.18
N THR A 160 -13.40 16.51 13.76
CA THR A 160 -14.54 15.92 13.03
C THR A 160 -14.95 16.78 11.83
N GLY A 161 -14.84 18.10 11.97
CA GLY A 161 -15.06 19.05 10.88
C GLY A 161 -14.06 18.91 9.73
N CYS A 162 -12.90 18.29 9.95
CA CYS A 162 -11.84 18.12 8.95
C CYS A 162 -11.93 16.82 8.15
N ASP A 163 -13.11 16.18 8.14
CA ASP A 163 -13.30 14.95 7.39
C ASP A 163 -13.11 15.17 5.88
N VAL A 164 -12.35 14.25 5.29
CA VAL A 164 -12.08 14.20 3.87
C VAL A 164 -13.41 13.91 3.17
N VAL A 165 -13.68 14.56 2.04
CA VAL A 165 -14.78 14.13 1.18
C VAL A 165 -14.41 12.80 0.52
N GLN A 166 -14.49 11.72 1.29
CA GLN A 166 -14.40 10.33 0.81
C GLN A 166 -15.57 9.98 -0.11
N GLN A 167 -16.57 10.88 -0.19
CA GLN A 167 -17.85 10.68 -0.87
C GLN A 167 -17.66 10.33 -2.35
N GLU A 168 -16.73 10.97 -3.07
CA GLU A 168 -16.49 10.60 -4.48
C GLU A 168 -15.95 9.19 -4.64
N ALA A 169 -15.00 8.78 -3.78
CA ALA A 169 -14.40 7.45 -3.83
C ALA A 169 -15.43 6.38 -3.44
N GLN A 170 -16.23 6.65 -2.41
CA GLN A 170 -17.32 5.78 -1.99
C GLN A 170 -18.42 5.67 -3.04
N LEU A 171 -18.81 6.77 -3.69
CA LEU A 171 -19.77 6.77 -4.79
C LEU A 171 -19.25 5.96 -5.98
N LYS A 172 -17.98 6.15 -6.37
CA LYS A 172 -17.34 5.36 -7.43
C LYS A 172 -17.30 3.87 -7.07
N LEU A 173 -16.94 3.53 -5.84
CA LEU A 173 -16.93 2.14 -5.36
C LEU A 173 -18.32 1.52 -5.41
N LEU A 174 -19.33 2.20 -4.85
CA LEU A 174 -20.73 1.75 -4.83
C LEU A 174 -21.27 1.57 -6.25
N SER A 175 -21.04 2.54 -7.13
CA SER A 175 -21.45 2.46 -8.54
C SER A 175 -20.79 1.27 -9.25
N GLY A 176 -19.53 0.99 -8.95
CA GLY A 176 -18.80 -0.15 -9.49
C GLY A 176 -19.39 -1.47 -9.00
N ILE A 177 -19.67 -1.59 -7.70
CA ILE A 177 -20.28 -2.80 -7.12
C ILE A 177 -21.64 -3.06 -7.76
N LEU A 178 -22.50 -2.04 -7.88
CA LEU A 178 -23.81 -2.16 -8.51
C LEU A 178 -23.69 -2.57 -9.99
N ALA A 179 -22.86 -1.88 -10.77
CA ALA A 179 -22.70 -2.16 -12.19
C ALA A 179 -22.16 -3.57 -12.45
N PHE A 180 -21.13 -4.00 -11.72
CA PHE A 180 -20.57 -5.35 -11.88
C PHE A 180 -21.53 -6.44 -11.37
N SER A 181 -22.31 -6.19 -10.32
CA SER A 181 -23.32 -7.14 -9.85
C SER A 181 -24.42 -7.36 -10.89
N VAL A 182 -24.96 -6.27 -11.45
CA VAL A 182 -25.96 -6.34 -12.52
C VAL A 182 -25.37 -7.02 -13.76
N SER A 183 -24.14 -6.68 -14.14
CA SER A 183 -23.45 -7.31 -15.27
C SER A 183 -23.31 -8.82 -15.09
N VAL A 184 -22.82 -9.30 -13.95
CA VAL A 184 -22.67 -10.73 -13.66
C VAL A 184 -24.02 -11.46 -13.72
N LEU A 185 -25.09 -10.85 -13.18
CA LEU A 185 -26.44 -11.43 -13.20
C LEU A 185 -26.95 -11.72 -14.60
N PHE A 186 -26.67 -10.85 -15.57
CA PHE A 186 -27.09 -11.04 -16.96
C PHE A 186 -26.10 -11.86 -17.80
N LEU A 187 -24.80 -11.80 -17.50
CA LEU A 187 -23.77 -12.53 -18.25
C LEU A 187 -23.84 -14.04 -18.01
N LEU A 188 -24.13 -14.48 -16.78
CA LEU A 188 -24.26 -15.90 -16.44
C LEU A 188 -25.28 -16.63 -17.34
N PRO A 189 -26.56 -16.23 -17.40
CA PRO A 189 -27.55 -16.89 -18.26
C PRO A 189 -27.21 -16.75 -19.74
N ALA A 190 -26.66 -15.62 -20.19
CA ALA A 190 -26.26 -15.43 -21.59
C ALA A 190 -25.18 -16.45 -22.02
N ILE A 191 -24.13 -16.63 -21.20
CA ILE A 191 -23.08 -17.63 -21.45
C ILE A 191 -23.65 -19.04 -21.42
N LEU A 192 -24.57 -19.34 -20.50
CA LEU A 192 -25.23 -20.65 -20.42
C LEU A 192 -26.05 -20.95 -21.67
N ILE A 193 -26.83 -19.99 -22.18
CA ILE A 193 -27.62 -20.14 -23.41
C ILE A 193 -26.71 -20.40 -24.61
N LEU A 194 -25.71 -19.54 -24.84
CA LEU A 194 -24.77 -19.68 -25.96
C LEU A 194 -23.93 -20.96 -25.87
N SER A 195 -23.76 -21.49 -24.67
CA SER A 195 -23.08 -22.76 -24.45
C SER A 195 -24.03 -23.95 -24.61
N ALA A 196 -25.28 -23.90 -24.17
CA ALA A 196 -26.19 -25.05 -24.15
C ALA A 196 -26.68 -25.44 -25.55
N PHE A 197 -27.05 -24.46 -26.39
CA PHE A 197 -27.63 -24.74 -27.70
C PHE A 197 -26.56 -25.12 -28.73
N ARG A 198 -26.61 -26.37 -29.23
CA ARG A 198 -25.64 -26.91 -30.21
C ARG A 198 -25.52 -26.06 -31.47
N SER A 199 -26.64 -25.54 -31.98
CA SER A 199 -26.67 -24.69 -33.17
C SER A 199 -25.86 -23.40 -32.96
N LEU A 200 -25.99 -22.75 -31.79
CA LEU A 200 -25.25 -21.53 -31.47
C LEU A 200 -23.79 -21.83 -31.11
N ARG A 201 -23.52 -22.94 -30.39
CA ARG A 201 -22.19 -23.31 -29.91
C ARG A 201 -21.17 -23.51 -31.04
N GLN A 202 -21.60 -23.99 -32.20
CA GLN A 202 -20.74 -24.38 -33.31
C GLN A 202 -20.40 -23.23 -34.27
N GLN A 203 -21.14 -22.14 -34.22
CA GLN A 203 -20.93 -20.99 -35.10
C GLN A 203 -19.71 -20.18 -34.66
N PRO A 204 -18.79 -19.83 -35.57
CA PRO A 204 -17.51 -19.20 -35.22
C PRO A 204 -17.68 -17.83 -34.55
N MET A 205 -18.64 -17.01 -35.01
CA MET A 205 -18.97 -15.71 -34.40
C MET A 205 -19.38 -15.86 -32.92
N PHE A 206 -20.28 -16.80 -32.62
CA PHE A 206 -20.76 -17.01 -31.26
C PHE A 206 -19.70 -17.63 -30.34
N VAL A 207 -18.68 -18.30 -30.89
CA VAL A 207 -17.51 -18.74 -30.10
C VAL A 207 -16.70 -17.55 -29.61
N ILE A 208 -16.42 -16.56 -30.47
CA ILE A 208 -15.69 -15.33 -30.09
C ILE A 208 -16.52 -14.54 -29.07
N HIS A 209 -17.80 -14.35 -29.36
CA HIS A 209 -18.71 -13.65 -28.46
C HIS A 209 -18.79 -14.32 -27.08
N ARG A 210 -18.88 -15.65 -27.02
CA ARG A 210 -18.84 -16.39 -25.74
C ARG A 210 -17.54 -16.14 -24.97
N HIS A 211 -16.38 -16.13 -25.62
CA HIS A 211 -15.11 -15.85 -24.94
C HIS A 211 -15.03 -14.40 -24.43
N LEU A 212 -15.55 -13.44 -25.19
CA LEU A 212 -15.71 -12.05 -24.73
C LEU A 212 -16.59 -11.96 -23.48
N LEU A 213 -17.78 -12.58 -23.51
CA LEU A 213 -18.70 -12.59 -22.35
C LEU A 213 -18.06 -13.28 -21.14
N VAL A 214 -17.33 -14.38 -21.34
CA VAL A 214 -16.59 -15.05 -20.26
C VAL A 214 -15.51 -14.14 -19.66
N SER A 215 -14.80 -13.35 -20.49
CA SER A 215 -13.82 -12.39 -19.98
C SER A 215 -14.46 -11.32 -19.09
N PHE A 216 -15.61 -10.77 -19.48
CA PHE A 216 -16.37 -9.82 -18.68
C PHE A 216 -16.90 -10.44 -17.39
N LEU A 217 -17.40 -11.68 -17.45
CA LEU A 217 -17.88 -12.42 -16.27
C LEU A 217 -16.76 -12.62 -15.26
N LEU A 218 -15.58 -13.09 -15.69
CA LEU A 218 -14.43 -13.28 -14.81
C LEU A 218 -13.95 -11.96 -14.21
N SER A 219 -13.86 -10.90 -15.02
CA SER A 219 -13.49 -9.56 -14.53
C SER A 219 -14.48 -9.01 -13.50
N GLY A 220 -15.78 -9.26 -13.69
CA GLY A 220 -16.82 -8.87 -12.73
C GLY A 220 -16.76 -9.66 -11.44
N LEU A 221 -16.62 -10.99 -11.51
CA LEU A 221 -16.51 -11.85 -10.34
C LEU A 221 -15.26 -11.54 -9.50
N PHE A 222 -14.10 -11.34 -10.13
CA PHE A 222 -12.87 -10.96 -9.41
C PHE A 222 -12.94 -9.55 -8.85
N TYR A 223 -13.61 -8.60 -9.53
CA TYR A 223 -13.86 -7.27 -8.97
C TYR A 223 -14.66 -7.37 -7.68
N LEU A 224 -15.82 -8.05 -7.73
CA LEU A 224 -16.71 -8.20 -6.58
C LEU A 224 -16.03 -8.96 -5.43
N PHE A 225 -15.28 -10.02 -5.74
CA PHE A 225 -14.50 -10.76 -4.75
C PHE A 225 -13.45 -9.87 -4.07
N ASN A 226 -12.65 -9.13 -4.84
CA ASN A 226 -11.62 -8.26 -4.27
C ASN A 226 -12.24 -7.10 -3.46
N CYS A 227 -13.36 -6.54 -3.92
CA CYS A 227 -14.08 -5.51 -3.16
C CYS A 227 -14.57 -6.05 -1.81
N PHE A 228 -15.28 -7.16 -1.81
CA PHE A 228 -15.83 -7.77 -0.60
C PHE A 228 -14.76 -8.25 0.38
N PHE A 229 -13.64 -8.76 -0.13
CA PHE A 229 -12.61 -9.38 0.71
C PHE A 229 -11.51 -8.41 1.17
N PHE A 230 -11.19 -7.35 0.42
CA PHE A 230 -10.05 -6.45 0.72
C PHE A 230 -10.39 -4.96 0.85
N ILE A 231 -11.55 -4.47 0.37
CA ILE A 231 -11.81 -3.03 0.25
C ILE A 231 -12.90 -2.55 1.22
N VAL A 232 -13.92 -3.36 1.49
CA VAL A 232 -15.00 -2.99 2.42
C VAL A 232 -14.45 -2.91 3.85
N ASP A 233 -14.79 -1.85 4.58
CA ASP A 233 -14.33 -1.64 5.95
C ASP A 233 -14.70 -2.82 6.86
N GLY A 234 -13.70 -3.42 7.52
CA GLY A 234 -13.89 -4.61 8.37
C GLY A 234 -13.89 -5.93 7.61
N ALA A 235 -13.37 -5.96 6.38
CA ALA A 235 -13.29 -7.19 5.60
C ALA A 235 -12.30 -8.18 6.19
N LEU A 236 -12.57 -9.47 5.97
CA LEU A 236 -11.73 -10.59 6.43
C LEU A 236 -10.28 -10.49 5.92
N GLY A 237 -10.08 -9.84 4.77
CA GLY A 237 -8.77 -9.66 4.14
C GLY A 237 -8.06 -8.35 4.49
N ASP A 238 -8.60 -7.48 5.36
CA ASP A 238 -7.98 -6.19 5.72
C ASP A 238 -6.56 -6.39 6.23
N ILE A 239 -6.37 -7.37 7.11
CA ILE A 239 -5.05 -7.74 7.64
C ILE A 239 -4.14 -8.16 6.48
N LEU A 240 -4.62 -8.94 5.51
CA LEU A 240 -3.83 -9.39 4.35
C LEU A 240 -3.45 -8.23 3.41
N TYR A 241 -4.32 -7.23 3.29
CA TYR A 241 -4.08 -6.02 2.51
C TYR A 241 -3.02 -5.14 3.18
N PHE A 242 -3.20 -4.78 4.46
CA PHE A 242 -2.25 -3.96 5.22
C PHE A 242 -0.90 -4.65 5.39
N THR A 243 -0.89 -5.98 5.49
CA THR A 243 0.35 -6.77 5.55
C THR A 243 1.02 -6.96 4.19
N ASN A 244 0.42 -6.42 3.12
CA ASN A 244 0.92 -6.48 1.74
C ASN A 244 1.26 -7.92 1.30
N HIS A 245 0.36 -8.85 1.61
CA HIS A 245 0.56 -10.28 1.39
C HIS A 245 0.60 -10.64 -0.10
N LEU A 246 1.30 -11.73 -0.44
CA LEU A 246 1.46 -12.21 -1.82
C LEU A 246 0.11 -12.52 -2.49
N SER A 247 -0.87 -13.02 -1.73
CA SER A 247 -2.21 -13.32 -2.25
C SER A 247 -2.94 -12.07 -2.70
N CYS A 248 -2.91 -10.98 -1.93
CA CYS A 248 -3.49 -9.70 -2.31
C CYS A 248 -2.84 -9.18 -3.61
N ARG A 249 -1.51 -9.19 -3.69
CA ARG A 249 -0.78 -8.78 -4.91
C ARG A 249 -1.19 -9.60 -6.12
N PHE A 250 -1.24 -10.91 -5.97
CA PHE A 250 -1.60 -11.83 -7.04
C PHE A 250 -3.05 -11.59 -7.52
N LEU A 251 -4.01 -11.47 -6.61
CA LEU A 251 -5.41 -11.28 -6.94
C LEU A 251 -5.68 -9.93 -7.62
N PHE A 252 -5.06 -8.85 -7.14
CA PHE A 252 -5.14 -7.53 -7.79
C PHE A 252 -4.38 -7.50 -9.13
N ALA A 253 -3.27 -8.23 -9.26
CA ALA A 253 -2.56 -8.37 -10.53
C ALA A 253 -3.41 -9.11 -11.58
N VAL A 254 -4.01 -10.24 -11.20
CA VAL A 254 -4.94 -10.99 -12.07
C VAL A 254 -6.10 -10.11 -12.50
N GLN A 255 -6.73 -9.39 -11.56
CA GLN A 255 -7.85 -8.51 -11.86
C GLN A 255 -7.47 -7.33 -12.75
N LEU A 256 -6.47 -6.53 -12.35
CA LEU A 256 -6.18 -5.25 -12.99
C LEU A 256 -5.35 -5.37 -14.26
N ARG A 257 -4.56 -6.45 -14.41
CA ARG A 257 -3.66 -6.63 -15.55
C ARG A 257 -4.18 -7.69 -16.50
N PHE A 258 -4.35 -8.92 -16.03
CA PHE A 258 -4.71 -10.02 -16.91
C PHE A 258 -6.16 -9.92 -17.38
N LEU A 259 -7.13 -9.91 -16.47
CA LEU A 259 -8.56 -9.93 -16.83
C LEU A 259 -8.96 -8.66 -17.59
N ARG A 260 -8.51 -7.50 -17.13
CA ARG A 260 -8.74 -6.22 -17.84
C ARG A 260 -8.17 -6.24 -19.26
N LEU A 261 -6.92 -6.67 -19.45
CA LEU A 261 -6.33 -6.74 -20.79
C LEU A 261 -7.06 -7.75 -21.67
N SER A 262 -7.35 -8.93 -21.14
CA SER A 262 -8.07 -9.98 -21.87
C SER A 262 -9.44 -9.49 -22.35
N THR A 263 -10.18 -8.74 -21.54
CA THR A 263 -11.44 -8.12 -21.97
C THR A 263 -11.24 -7.15 -23.14
N PHE A 264 -10.23 -6.28 -23.10
CA PHE A 264 -9.92 -5.39 -24.23
C PHE A 264 -9.51 -6.17 -25.48
N SER A 265 -8.70 -7.21 -25.33
CA SER A 265 -8.25 -8.05 -26.44
C SER A 265 -9.41 -8.83 -27.07
N TRP A 266 -10.36 -9.34 -26.28
CA TRP A 266 -11.55 -10.01 -26.82
C TRP A 266 -12.50 -9.04 -27.52
N MET A 267 -12.63 -7.79 -27.04
CA MET A 267 -13.38 -6.75 -27.75
C MET A 267 -12.73 -6.42 -29.09
N LEU A 268 -11.39 -6.30 -29.12
CA LEU A 268 -10.64 -6.10 -30.36
C LEU A 268 -10.79 -7.31 -31.31
N ALA A 269 -10.71 -8.53 -30.78
CA ALA A 269 -10.87 -9.76 -31.56
C ALA A 269 -12.24 -9.82 -32.24
N GLU A 270 -13.32 -9.47 -31.53
CA GLU A 270 -14.66 -9.38 -32.10
C GLU A 270 -14.73 -8.33 -33.22
N GLY A 271 -14.17 -7.14 -33.00
CA GLY A 271 -14.11 -6.08 -34.01
C GLY A 271 -13.33 -6.46 -35.26
N VAL A 272 -12.15 -7.09 -35.11
CA VAL A 272 -11.32 -7.56 -36.23
C VAL A 272 -12.02 -8.69 -36.98
N TYR A 273 -12.65 -9.62 -36.26
CA TYR A 273 -13.39 -10.72 -36.87
C TYR A 273 -14.56 -10.19 -37.71
N LEU A 274 -15.34 -9.25 -37.18
CA LEU A 274 -16.45 -8.63 -37.90
C LEU A 274 -15.95 -7.88 -39.15
N TYR A 275 -14.87 -7.10 -39.03
CA TYR A 275 -14.28 -6.39 -40.16
C TYR A 275 -13.84 -7.35 -41.28
N ARG A 276 -13.18 -8.46 -40.94
CA ARG A 276 -12.76 -9.47 -41.91
C ARG A 276 -13.94 -10.13 -42.60
N LEU A 277 -15.01 -10.43 -41.86
CA LEU A 277 -16.23 -11.02 -42.42
C LEU A 277 -16.89 -10.08 -43.45
N LEU A 278 -16.86 -8.77 -43.19
CA LEU A 278 -17.43 -7.76 -44.10
C LEU A 278 -16.56 -7.53 -45.34
N HIS A 279 -15.23 -7.60 -45.21
CA HIS A 279 -14.31 -7.28 -46.30
C HIS A 279 -14.00 -8.49 -47.20
N ASN A 280 -13.83 -9.69 -46.61
CA ASN A 280 -13.44 -10.90 -47.32
C ASN A 280 -14.48 -12.00 -47.11
N SER A 281 -15.27 -12.30 -48.15
CA SER A 281 -16.30 -13.34 -48.14
C SER A 281 -15.78 -14.77 -47.98
N PHE A 282 -14.45 -15.00 -48.03
CA PHE A 282 -13.81 -16.32 -47.87
C PHE A 282 -13.36 -16.63 -46.42
N ALA A 283 -13.72 -15.82 -45.42
CA ALA A 283 -13.29 -16.03 -44.03
C ALA A 283 -13.94 -17.24 -43.32
N GLU A 284 -14.91 -17.92 -43.93
CA GLU A 284 -15.71 -19.00 -43.30
C GLU A 284 -14.90 -20.27 -42.91
N GLY A 285 -13.65 -20.41 -43.36
CA GLY A 285 -12.79 -21.56 -43.07
C GLY A 285 -11.59 -21.30 -42.15
N GLU A 286 -11.37 -20.06 -41.67
CA GLU A 286 -10.19 -19.76 -40.85
C GLU A 286 -10.28 -20.36 -39.45
N SER A 287 -9.17 -20.93 -38.97
CA SER A 287 -9.12 -21.47 -37.60
C SER A 287 -9.24 -20.33 -36.56
N LEU A 288 -10.03 -20.55 -35.49
CA LEU A 288 -10.12 -19.62 -34.34
C LEU A 288 -8.98 -19.77 -33.33
N THR A 289 -8.09 -20.73 -33.55
CA THR A 289 -6.90 -20.98 -32.72
C THR A 289 -6.01 -19.75 -32.50
N PRO A 290 -5.64 -18.96 -33.53
CA PRO A 290 -4.82 -17.76 -33.33
C PRO A 290 -5.47 -16.73 -32.40
N TYR A 291 -6.78 -16.49 -32.52
CA TYR A 291 -7.51 -15.58 -31.62
C TYR A 291 -7.44 -16.06 -30.17
N LYS A 292 -7.65 -17.36 -29.92
CA LYS A 292 -7.57 -17.93 -28.57
C LYS A 292 -6.16 -17.83 -27.97
N VAL A 293 -5.13 -18.10 -28.77
CA VAL A 293 -3.73 -17.99 -28.32
C VAL A 293 -3.38 -16.54 -28.03
N LEU A 294 -3.77 -15.60 -28.90
CA LEU A 294 -3.49 -14.17 -28.72
C LEU A 294 -4.21 -13.63 -27.47
N CYS A 295 -5.52 -13.82 -27.34
CA CYS A 295 -6.31 -13.17 -26.29
C CYS A 295 -6.25 -13.84 -24.91
N TRP A 296 -5.74 -15.08 -24.80
CA TRP A 296 -5.58 -15.76 -23.51
C TRP A 296 -4.11 -15.96 -23.14
N VAL A 297 -3.30 -16.48 -24.05
CA VAL A 297 -1.90 -16.87 -23.74
C VAL A 297 -0.99 -15.65 -23.77
N LEU A 298 -1.10 -14.80 -24.80
CA LEU A 298 -0.26 -13.60 -24.89
C LEU A 298 -0.62 -12.59 -23.81
N ASP A 299 -1.91 -12.34 -23.59
CA ASP A 299 -2.38 -11.44 -22.53
C ASP A 299 -2.01 -11.96 -21.13
N GLY A 300 -2.07 -13.29 -20.94
CA GLY A 300 -1.61 -13.95 -19.72
C GLY A 300 -0.12 -13.74 -19.50
N LEU A 301 0.70 -13.97 -20.52
CA LEU A 301 2.16 -13.79 -20.46
C LEU A 301 2.53 -12.33 -20.21
N GLN A 302 1.89 -11.38 -20.89
CA GLN A 302 2.11 -9.95 -20.71
C GLN A 302 1.68 -9.50 -19.31
N GLY A 303 0.49 -9.92 -18.86
CA GLY A 303 0.00 -9.67 -17.51
C GLY A 303 0.94 -10.21 -16.45
N CYS A 304 1.46 -11.43 -16.62
CA CYS A 304 2.45 -12.03 -15.73
C CYS A 304 3.76 -11.26 -15.75
N ALA A 305 4.31 -10.95 -16.93
CA ALA A 305 5.55 -10.19 -17.06
C ALA A 305 5.47 -8.84 -16.34
N VAL A 306 4.38 -8.10 -16.55
CA VAL A 306 4.18 -6.79 -15.89
C VAL A 306 3.97 -6.95 -14.38
N SER A 307 3.23 -7.97 -13.94
CA SER A 307 3.05 -8.24 -12.50
C SER A 307 4.36 -8.64 -11.83
N LEU A 308 5.20 -9.41 -12.52
CA LEU A 308 6.55 -9.74 -12.08
C LEU A 308 7.40 -8.48 -12.03
N ILE A 309 7.44 -7.65 -13.08
CA ILE A 309 8.18 -6.40 -13.08
C ILE A 309 7.79 -5.52 -11.89
N ILE A 310 6.50 -5.31 -11.64
CA ILE A 310 6.01 -4.49 -10.51
C ILE A 310 6.31 -5.14 -9.15
N CYS A 311 6.25 -6.47 -9.06
CA CYS A 311 6.62 -7.18 -7.84
C CYS A 311 8.14 -7.18 -7.59
N TYR A 312 8.97 -7.19 -8.64
CA TYR A 312 10.43 -7.26 -8.58
C TYR A 312 11.11 -5.89 -8.52
N THR A 313 10.50 -4.82 -9.03
CA THR A 313 10.98 -3.45 -8.80
C THR A 313 10.83 -3.04 -7.33
N ASN A 314 10.01 -3.75 -6.55
CA ASN A 314 10.01 -3.67 -5.10
C ASN A 314 11.16 -4.55 -4.55
N LYS A 315 12.31 -3.93 -4.22
CA LYS A 315 13.61 -4.54 -3.78
C LYS A 315 13.51 -5.76 -2.84
N SER A 316 12.42 -5.90 -2.11
CA SER A 316 12.19 -6.92 -1.07
C SER A 316 12.08 -8.37 -1.56
N VAL A 317 11.69 -8.63 -2.82
CA VAL A 317 11.63 -10.01 -3.35
C VAL A 317 12.96 -10.48 -3.92
N LEU A 318 13.73 -9.59 -4.55
CA LEU A 318 15.07 -9.87 -5.04
C LEU A 318 15.99 -10.35 -3.90
N GLU A 319 15.90 -9.72 -2.72
CA GLU A 319 16.63 -10.18 -1.54
C GLU A 319 16.21 -11.58 -1.07
N CYS A 320 14.93 -11.93 -1.21
CA CYS A 320 14.41 -13.24 -0.82
C CYS A 320 14.86 -14.35 -1.80
N VAL A 321 14.85 -14.04 -3.11
CA VAL A 321 15.36 -14.95 -4.15
C VAL A 321 16.86 -15.13 -4.02
N ILE A 322 17.62 -14.06 -3.77
CA ILE A 322 19.06 -14.15 -3.49
C ILE A 322 19.29 -15.07 -2.28
N LYS A 323 18.58 -14.88 -1.17
CA LYS A 323 18.70 -15.73 0.03
C LYS A 323 18.33 -17.19 -0.23
N TRP A 324 17.29 -17.44 -1.03
CA TRP A 324 16.90 -18.79 -1.40
C TRP A 324 17.96 -19.45 -2.31
N TRP A 325 18.50 -18.70 -3.26
CA TRP A 325 19.52 -19.18 -4.19
C TRP A 325 20.85 -19.45 -3.48
N THR A 326 21.26 -18.59 -2.54
CA THR A 326 22.42 -18.84 -1.68
C THR A 326 22.21 -20.06 -0.80
N GLY A 327 21.03 -20.22 -0.18
CA GLY A 327 20.71 -21.40 0.63
C GLY A 327 20.71 -22.71 -0.17
N LEU A 328 20.25 -22.69 -1.42
CA LEU A 328 20.34 -23.84 -2.33
C LEU A 328 21.79 -24.17 -2.70
N ARG A 329 22.62 -23.15 -2.94
CA ARG A 329 24.03 -23.33 -3.28
C ARG A 329 24.81 -23.94 -2.12
N GLU A 330 24.59 -23.44 -0.91
CA GLU A 330 25.16 -23.97 0.33
C GLU A 330 24.69 -25.42 0.58
N SER A 331 23.40 -25.69 0.42
CA SER A 331 22.85 -27.06 0.58
C SER A 331 23.39 -28.06 -0.45
N ARG A 332 23.85 -27.61 -1.61
CA ARG A 332 24.55 -28.47 -2.60
C ARG A 332 26.01 -28.67 -2.22
N ALA A 333 26.69 -27.62 -1.74
CA ALA A 333 28.07 -27.70 -1.27
C ALA A 333 28.22 -28.68 -0.09
N VAL A 334 27.34 -28.57 0.92
CA VAL A 334 27.34 -29.49 2.08
C VAL A 334 27.10 -30.94 1.65
N ARG A 335 26.17 -31.18 0.71
CA ARG A 335 25.94 -32.53 0.18
C ARG A 335 27.15 -33.09 -0.57
N ALA A 336 27.90 -32.24 -1.28
CA ALA A 336 29.11 -32.66 -1.96
C ALA A 336 30.23 -33.02 -0.97
N GLU A 337 30.39 -32.25 0.11
CA GLU A 337 31.36 -32.55 1.17
C GLU A 337 31.03 -33.84 1.92
N ILE A 338 29.75 -34.07 2.26
CA ILE A 338 29.31 -35.30 2.92
C ILE A 338 29.66 -36.50 2.05
N LYS A 339 29.35 -36.42 0.75
CA LYS A 339 29.63 -37.50 -0.21
C LYS A 339 31.13 -37.78 -0.37
N ALA A 340 31.97 -36.73 -0.31
CA ALA A 340 33.42 -36.86 -0.36
C ALA A 340 34.01 -37.47 0.93
N ARG A 341 33.42 -37.19 2.10
CA ARG A 341 33.82 -37.82 3.37
C ARG A 341 33.41 -39.28 3.45
N GLU A 342 32.23 -39.63 2.92
CA GLU A 342 31.78 -41.03 2.83
C GLU A 342 32.71 -41.86 1.94
N SER A 343 33.16 -41.33 0.79
CA SER A 343 34.13 -42.04 -0.07
C SER A 343 35.48 -42.27 0.60
N LEU A 344 35.99 -41.29 1.36
CA LEU A 344 37.25 -41.43 2.11
C LEU A 344 37.15 -42.47 3.25
N GLN A 345 35.99 -42.56 3.91
CA GLN A 345 35.75 -43.59 4.92
C GLN A 345 35.60 -44.99 4.33
N GLN A 346 35.17 -45.10 3.07
CA GLN A 346 35.07 -46.38 2.36
C GLN A 346 36.44 -46.92 1.94
N ASP A 347 37.36 -46.05 1.50
CA ASP A 347 38.75 -46.42 1.21
C ASP A 347 39.54 -46.80 2.47
N THR A 348 39.21 -46.21 3.63
CA THR A 348 39.89 -46.52 4.91
C THR A 348 39.43 -47.87 5.51
N LYS A 349 38.34 -48.48 5.02
CA LYS A 349 37.78 -49.73 5.53
C LYS A 349 38.21 -51.00 4.78
N GLN A 350 39.16 -50.92 3.84
CA GLN A 350 39.74 -52.15 3.26
C GLN A 350 40.60 -52.90 4.31
N PRO A 351 40.31 -54.18 4.60
CA PRO A 351 41.05 -54.94 5.60
C PRO A 351 42.43 -55.36 5.10
N LEU A 352 43.44 -55.18 5.95
CA LEU A 352 44.75 -55.83 5.87
C LEU A 352 44.56 -57.35 5.79
N VAL A 353 44.60 -57.92 4.59
CA VAL A 353 44.65 -59.37 4.35
C VAL A 353 45.97 -59.71 3.67
N ARG A 354 46.94 -60.05 4.54
CA ARG A 354 47.77 -61.26 4.52
C ARG A 354 48.39 -61.66 3.16
N ASN A 355 49.70 -61.44 3.03
CA ASN A 355 50.54 -62.20 2.12
C ASN A 355 51.20 -63.39 2.86
N PRO A 356 51.47 -64.50 2.14
CA PRO A 356 51.72 -65.83 2.71
C PRO A 356 52.99 -65.96 3.54
#